data_AF-A0A7N8X3Q8-F1
#
_entry.id   AF-A0A7N8X3Q8-F1
#
_cell.length_a   1.000
_cell.length_b   1.000
_cell.length_c   1.000
_cell.angle_alpha   90.00
_cell.angle_beta   90.00
_cell.angle_gamma   90.00
#
_symmetry.space_group_name_H-M   'P 1'
#
loop_
_entity.id
_entity.type
_entity.pdbx_description
1 polymer ?
#
loop_
_entity_poly.entity_id
_entity_poly.type
_entity_poly.pdbx_seq_one_letter_code
_entity_poly.pdbx_strand_id
1 'polypeptide(L)'
;MCCEVSQGESSAKPAAEDMTSKDYYFDSYAHFGIHEEMLKDEVRTLTYRNSMFHNKHLFKDKVVLDVGSGTGILCMFAAKAGAKKVIGEVDIYTVKAEDLTFTSPFCLQVKRNDYIHALVTYFNIEFTRCHKRTGFSTSPESPYTHWKQTVFYLDDYLTVKTGEEIFGTISMKPNVKNNRDLDFTIDIDFKGQLCEMSKTSEYRMR
;
A
#
# COMPACT_ATOMS: atom_id res chain seq x y z
N MET A 1 45.67 -13.66 24.55
CA MET A 1 45.54 -13.09 23.19
C MET A 1 44.21 -12.37 23.15
N CYS A 2 44.20 -11.06 23.41
CA CYS A 2 42.96 -10.29 23.40
C CYS A 2 42.58 -9.99 21.95
N CYS A 3 41.28 -10.05 21.63
CA CYS A 3 40.77 -9.62 20.34
C CYS A 3 40.17 -8.22 20.54
N GLU A 4 40.79 -7.20 19.95
CA GLU A 4 40.31 -5.82 20.05
C GLU A 4 39.09 -5.63 19.15
N VAL A 5 37.98 -5.16 19.72
CA VAL A 5 36.79 -4.81 18.95
C VAL A 5 36.99 -3.41 18.39
N SER A 6 37.16 -3.30 17.07
CA SER A 6 37.21 -2.03 16.38
C SER A 6 35.87 -1.28 16.52
N GLN A 7 35.92 -0.09 17.11
CA GLN A 7 34.76 0.80 17.17
C GLN A 7 34.54 1.41 15.78
N GLY A 8 33.51 0.94 15.08
CA GLY A 8 33.02 1.62 13.90
C GLY A 8 32.35 2.94 14.29
N GLU A 9 32.67 4.02 13.58
CA GLU A 9 32.12 5.36 13.86
C GLU A 9 30.59 5.37 13.66
N SER A 10 29.84 5.50 14.75
CA SER A 10 28.41 5.78 14.68
C SER A 10 28.21 7.27 14.38
N SER A 11 27.86 7.61 13.15
CA SER A 11 27.38 8.97 12.83
C SER A 11 26.10 9.24 13.61
N ALA A 12 26.18 10.18 14.57
CA ALA A 12 25.03 10.58 15.35
C ALA A 12 23.98 11.25 14.43
N LYS A 13 22.71 10.82 14.52
CA LYS A 13 21.62 11.55 13.86
C LYS A 13 21.47 12.93 14.52
N PRO A 14 21.31 14.02 13.75
CA PRO A 14 20.95 15.32 14.32
C PRO A 14 19.59 15.27 15.02
N ALA A 15 19.35 16.20 15.95
CA ALA A 15 18.03 16.35 16.55
C ALA A 15 17.02 16.88 15.50
N ALA A 16 15.73 16.65 15.72
CA ALA A 16 14.68 17.12 14.81
C ALA A 16 14.70 18.65 14.61
N GLU A 17 15.23 19.39 15.58
CA GLU A 17 15.38 20.85 15.57
C GLU A 17 16.55 21.33 14.69
N ASP A 18 17.57 20.48 14.47
CA ASP A 18 18.80 20.80 13.71
C ASP A 18 18.76 20.34 12.25
N MET A 19 17.69 19.66 11.81
CA MET A 19 17.66 18.97 10.51
C MET A 19 17.49 19.92 9.32
N THR A 20 18.37 19.78 8.33
CA THR A 20 18.34 20.57 7.09
C THR A 20 17.51 19.88 6.00
N SER A 21 17.21 20.59 4.90
CA SER A 21 16.54 20.02 3.73
C SER A 21 17.29 18.83 3.10
N LYS A 22 18.61 18.71 3.33
CA LYS A 22 19.38 17.54 2.93
C LYS A 22 19.11 16.33 3.82
N ASP A 23 18.91 16.56 5.12
CA ASP A 23 18.64 15.49 6.09
C ASP A 23 17.20 15.00 5.94
N TYR A 24 16.24 15.89 5.70
CA TYR A 24 14.86 15.54 5.31
C TYR A 24 14.76 14.74 4.00
N TYR A 25 15.77 14.79 3.12
CA TYR A 25 15.82 13.92 1.93
C TYR A 25 16.15 12.46 2.28
N PHE A 26 16.87 12.22 3.39
CA PHE A 26 17.22 10.88 3.87
C PHE A 26 16.33 10.36 5.01
N ASP A 27 15.70 11.25 5.78
CA ASP A 27 14.77 10.93 6.87
C ASP A 27 13.46 11.72 6.74
N SER A 28 12.79 11.56 5.60
CA SER A 28 11.56 12.29 5.24
C SER A 28 10.45 12.16 6.27
N TYR A 29 10.35 10.99 6.93
CA TYR A 29 9.37 10.71 7.98
C TYR A 29 9.49 11.60 9.21
N ALA A 30 10.64 12.24 9.45
CA ALA A 30 10.80 13.19 10.55
C ALA A 30 10.06 14.52 10.31
N HIS A 31 9.59 14.81 9.09
CA HIS A 31 8.89 16.04 8.78
C HIS A 31 7.44 16.02 9.31
N PHE A 32 7.10 16.94 10.23
CA PHE A 32 5.83 16.96 10.96
C PHE A 32 4.59 16.85 10.06
N GLY A 33 4.62 17.46 8.86
CA GLY A 33 3.49 17.48 7.94
C GLY A 33 3.08 16.09 7.44
N ILE A 34 4.02 15.13 7.33
CA ILE A 34 3.71 13.75 6.96
C ILE A 34 2.93 13.08 8.10
N HIS A 35 3.36 13.29 9.35
CA HIS A 35 2.63 12.83 10.52
C HIS A 35 1.26 13.50 10.68
N GLU A 36 1.13 14.79 10.33
CA GLU A 36 -0.14 15.51 10.37
C GLU A 36 -1.15 14.98 9.34
N GLU A 37 -0.74 14.76 8.08
CA GLU A 37 -1.60 14.13 7.06
C GLU A 37 -2.02 12.72 7.49
N MET A 38 -1.07 11.92 7.99
CA MET A 38 -1.34 10.57 8.50
C MET A 38 -2.29 10.55 9.71
N LEU A 39 -2.25 11.55 10.59
CA LEU A 39 -3.14 11.67 11.75
C LEU A 39 -4.54 12.18 11.38
N LYS A 40 -4.63 13.07 10.38
CA LYS A 40 -5.90 13.59 9.83
C LYS A 40 -6.62 12.60 8.92
N ASP A 41 -5.95 11.54 8.45
CA ASP A 41 -6.62 10.37 7.86
C ASP A 41 -7.42 9.62 8.94
N GLU A 42 -8.65 10.08 9.19
CA GLU A 42 -9.56 9.47 10.16
C GLU A 42 -9.94 8.05 9.75
N VAL A 43 -10.07 7.76 8.45
CA VAL A 43 -10.44 6.41 7.96
C VAL A 43 -9.37 5.41 8.37
N ARG A 44 -8.09 5.69 8.11
CA ARG A 44 -6.95 4.91 8.59
C ARG A 44 -6.93 4.89 10.13
N THR A 45 -6.87 6.06 10.75
CA THR A 45 -6.52 6.22 12.17
C THR A 45 -7.62 5.69 13.09
N LEU A 46 -8.90 5.92 12.76
CA LEU A 46 -10.03 5.30 13.43
C LEU A 46 -10.19 3.83 13.09
N THR A 47 -9.78 3.35 11.90
CA THR A 47 -9.83 1.91 11.63
C THR A 47 -8.77 1.15 12.40
N TYR A 48 -7.55 1.67 12.59
CA TYR A 48 -6.57 1.11 13.55
C TYR A 48 -7.03 1.24 15.00
N ARG A 49 -7.83 2.25 15.34
CA ARG A 49 -8.39 2.45 16.69
C ARG A 49 -9.57 1.54 17.02
N ASN A 50 -10.66 1.56 16.24
CA ASN A 50 -11.94 0.90 16.56
C ASN A 50 -11.77 -0.59 16.84
N SER A 51 -11.38 -1.33 15.82
CA SER A 51 -10.30 -2.32 15.90
C SER A 51 -10.29 -3.18 17.19
N MET A 52 -9.21 -3.25 17.98
CA MET A 52 -9.24 -3.89 19.31
C MET A 52 -9.62 -2.96 20.47
N PHE A 53 -10.02 -1.69 20.26
CA PHE A 53 -10.91 -1.02 21.25
C PHE A 53 -12.17 -1.89 21.44
N HIS A 54 -12.59 -2.63 20.39
CA HIS A 54 -13.65 -3.64 20.38
C HIS A 54 -13.19 -5.10 20.62
N ASN A 55 -11.88 -5.39 20.67
CA ASN A 55 -11.31 -6.75 20.77
C ASN A 55 -10.22 -6.85 21.86
N LYS A 56 -10.29 -5.99 22.90
CA LYS A 56 -9.27 -5.84 23.97
C LYS A 56 -8.81 -7.15 24.61
N HIS A 57 -9.68 -8.17 24.60
CA HIS A 57 -9.40 -9.50 25.14
C HIS A 57 -8.23 -10.20 24.43
N LEU A 58 -7.95 -9.90 23.16
CA LEU A 58 -6.78 -10.43 22.45
C LEU A 58 -5.46 -9.80 22.93
N PHE A 59 -5.52 -8.64 23.62
CA PHE A 59 -4.36 -7.76 23.93
C PHE A 59 -4.11 -7.55 25.41
N LYS A 60 -5.05 -7.95 26.26
CA LYS A 60 -4.83 -8.04 27.70
C LYS A 60 -3.66 -8.99 27.97
N ASP A 61 -2.71 -8.53 28.77
CA ASP A 61 -1.53 -9.27 29.21
C ASP A 61 -0.65 -9.80 28.04
N LYS A 62 -0.54 -9.04 26.94
CA LYS A 62 0.34 -9.32 25.79
C LYS A 62 1.45 -8.28 25.64
N VAL A 63 2.61 -8.73 25.15
CA VAL A 63 3.65 -7.87 24.58
C VAL A 63 3.28 -7.58 23.13
N VAL A 64 3.40 -6.33 22.70
CA VAL A 64 3.10 -5.89 21.33
C VAL A 64 4.28 -5.11 20.77
N LEU A 65 4.59 -5.32 19.49
CA LEU A 65 5.63 -4.62 18.74
C LEU A 65 4.97 -3.76 17.66
N ASP A 66 5.34 -2.48 17.58
CA ASP A 66 4.93 -1.55 16.53
C ASP A 66 6.12 -1.28 15.61
N VAL A 67 5.97 -1.60 14.31
CA VAL A 67 7.07 -1.58 13.33
C VAL A 67 6.91 -0.35 12.45
N GLY A 68 7.72 0.68 12.71
CA GLY A 68 7.58 1.99 12.08
C GLY A 68 6.62 2.94 12.83
N SER A 69 6.69 2.93 14.17
CA SER A 69 5.73 3.59 15.07
C SER A 69 5.55 5.11 14.89
N GLY A 70 6.53 5.81 14.30
CA GLY A 70 6.46 7.25 14.02
C GLY A 70 6.19 8.08 15.30
N THR A 71 5.05 8.77 15.35
CA THR A 71 4.59 9.52 16.54
C THR A 71 4.16 8.64 17.72
N GLY A 72 4.26 7.32 17.62
CA GLY A 72 3.77 6.39 18.64
C GLY A 72 2.25 6.32 18.73
N ILE A 73 1.51 6.92 17.79
CA ILE A 73 0.04 6.83 17.76
C ILE A 73 -0.42 5.38 17.58
N LEU A 74 0.32 4.59 16.79
CA LEU A 74 0.06 3.16 16.65
C LEU A 74 0.47 2.39 17.90
N CYS A 75 1.58 2.68 18.60
CA CYS A 75 1.84 2.18 19.98
C CYS A 75 0.69 2.46 20.96
N MET A 76 0.19 3.71 21.02
CA MET A 76 -0.95 4.07 21.88
C MET A 76 -2.24 3.36 21.43
N PHE A 77 -2.34 3.07 20.13
CA PHE A 77 -3.36 2.20 19.55
C PHE A 77 -2.94 0.73 19.42
N ALA A 78 -1.85 0.24 20.01
CA ALA A 78 -1.36 -1.13 19.80
C ALA A 78 -2.12 -2.15 20.66
N ALA A 79 -2.93 -1.64 21.59
CA ALA A 79 -4.07 -2.35 22.11
C ALA A 79 -5.25 -2.47 21.08
N LYS A 80 -5.10 -2.23 19.73
CA LYS A 80 -6.16 -2.17 18.65
C LYS A 80 -5.79 -2.65 17.16
N ALA A 81 -6.63 -3.50 16.47
CA ALA A 81 -6.62 -4.05 15.05
C ALA A 81 -8.00 -4.50 14.43
N GLY A 82 -8.16 -4.57 13.08
CA GLY A 82 -9.41 -4.51 12.24
C GLY A 82 -10.06 -5.80 11.57
N ALA A 83 -10.48 -5.85 10.25
CA ALA A 83 -10.75 -7.08 9.37
C ALA A 83 -11.52 -6.90 7.98
N LYS A 84 -11.19 -7.63 6.87
CA LYS A 84 -12.19 -8.18 5.86
C LYS A 84 -12.15 -7.92 4.28
N LYS A 85 -11.13 -8.32 3.50
CA LYS A 85 -10.95 -8.74 2.05
C LYS A 85 -10.34 -7.80 0.95
N VAL A 86 -9.38 -8.33 0.13
CA VAL A 86 -8.49 -7.77 -0.94
C VAL A 86 -8.45 -8.56 -2.30
N ILE A 87 -7.88 -7.97 -3.38
CA ILE A 87 -7.36 -8.62 -4.61
C ILE A 87 -5.83 -8.82 -4.45
N GLY A 88 -5.32 -10.06 -4.53
CA GLY A 88 -3.95 -10.38 -4.12
C GLY A 88 -3.84 -10.39 -2.59
N GLU A 89 -4.43 -11.39 -1.95
CA GLU A 89 -4.60 -11.42 -0.49
C GLU A 89 -3.27 -11.73 0.24
N VAL A 90 -2.56 -10.66 0.61
CA VAL A 90 -1.37 -10.72 1.46
C VAL A 90 -1.77 -11.00 2.92
N ASP A 91 -1.80 -12.27 3.32
CA ASP A 91 -1.91 -12.63 4.75
C ASP A 91 -0.56 -12.40 5.43
N ILE A 92 -0.48 -11.30 6.19
CA ILE A 92 0.70 -10.85 6.95
C ILE A 92 1.18 -11.91 7.97
N TYR A 93 0.35 -12.91 8.33
CA TYR A 93 0.77 -14.02 9.19
C TYR A 93 1.58 -15.11 8.47
N THR A 94 1.54 -15.19 7.14
CA THR A 94 2.16 -16.28 6.36
C THR A 94 2.98 -15.83 5.15
N VAL A 95 2.81 -14.59 4.69
CA VAL A 95 3.52 -14.03 3.54
C VAL A 95 5.03 -13.92 3.79
N LYS A 96 5.82 -14.19 2.76
CA LYS A 96 7.26 -14.00 2.71
C LYS A 96 7.63 -12.85 1.77
N ALA A 97 8.88 -12.39 1.84
CA ALA A 97 9.40 -11.40 0.89
C ALA A 97 9.39 -11.87 -0.59
N GLU A 98 9.51 -13.18 -0.84
CA GLU A 98 9.41 -13.76 -2.18
C GLU A 98 7.99 -13.63 -2.78
N ASP A 99 6.94 -13.79 -1.96
CA ASP A 99 5.53 -13.70 -2.39
C ASP A 99 5.13 -12.26 -2.78
N LEU A 100 5.92 -11.24 -2.38
CA LEU A 100 5.71 -9.84 -2.76
C LEU A 100 6.19 -9.53 -4.19
N THR A 101 6.88 -10.46 -4.84
CA THR A 101 7.16 -10.42 -6.29
C THR A 101 6.18 -11.35 -6.99
N PHE A 102 5.11 -10.79 -7.58
CA PHE A 102 3.98 -11.56 -8.10
C PHE A 102 3.55 -11.13 -9.49
N THR A 103 2.85 -12.04 -10.19
CA THR A 103 2.03 -11.77 -11.38
C THR A 103 0.62 -12.28 -11.10
N SER A 104 -0.39 -11.45 -11.32
CA SER A 104 -1.79 -11.78 -11.08
C SER A 104 -2.64 -11.49 -12.32
N PRO A 105 -3.43 -12.45 -12.83
CA PRO A 105 -4.36 -12.20 -13.92
C PRO A 105 -5.58 -11.40 -13.44
N PHE A 106 -6.16 -10.60 -14.33
CA PHE A 106 -7.41 -9.88 -14.08
C PHE A 106 -8.38 -10.00 -15.26
N CYS A 107 -9.67 -9.78 -14.95
CA CYS A 107 -10.73 -9.55 -15.91
C CYS A 107 -11.61 -8.40 -15.40
N LEU A 108 -11.84 -7.39 -16.24
CA LEU A 108 -12.64 -6.20 -15.93
C LEU A 108 -13.82 -6.11 -16.91
N GLN A 109 -15.03 -6.32 -16.42
CA GLN A 109 -16.24 -6.22 -17.22
C GLN A 109 -16.73 -4.76 -17.29
N VAL A 110 -16.85 -4.25 -18.52
CA VAL A 110 -17.23 -2.87 -18.85
C VAL A 110 -18.70 -2.62 -18.47
N LYS A 111 -18.95 -1.57 -17.66
CA LYS A 111 -20.28 -1.26 -17.10
C LYS A 111 -21.06 -0.16 -17.83
N ARG A 112 -20.41 0.59 -18.72
CA ARG A 112 -21.03 1.60 -19.60
C ARG A 112 -20.20 1.76 -20.88
N ASN A 113 -20.79 2.29 -21.95
CA ASN A 113 -20.02 2.68 -23.14
C ASN A 113 -19.18 3.93 -22.80
N ASP A 114 -17.86 3.90 -23.06
CA ASP A 114 -16.94 4.98 -22.65
C ASP A 114 -15.58 4.88 -23.36
N TYR A 115 -14.67 5.81 -23.03
CA TYR A 115 -13.24 5.73 -23.33
C TYR A 115 -12.43 5.48 -22.06
N ILE A 116 -11.66 4.38 -22.03
CA ILE A 116 -10.78 4.04 -20.89
C ILE A 116 -9.37 4.52 -21.19
N HIS A 117 -8.88 5.43 -20.34
CA HIS A 117 -7.57 6.09 -20.48
C HIS A 117 -6.53 5.58 -19.48
N ALA A 118 -6.95 4.86 -18.44
CA ALA A 118 -6.11 4.40 -17.35
C ALA A 118 -6.75 3.22 -16.60
N LEU A 119 -5.92 2.39 -15.97
CA LEU A 119 -6.34 1.50 -14.89
C LEU A 119 -6.11 2.19 -13.54
N VAL A 120 -7.00 1.95 -12.58
CA VAL A 120 -6.93 2.52 -11.22
C VAL A 120 -6.80 1.38 -10.22
N THR A 121 -5.69 1.35 -9.46
CA THR A 121 -5.49 0.38 -8.39
C THR A 121 -5.65 1.04 -7.01
N TYR A 122 -6.20 0.26 -6.09
CA TYR A 122 -6.47 0.62 -4.71
C TYR A 122 -6.36 -0.65 -3.85
N PHE A 123 -6.36 -0.50 -2.53
CA PHE A 123 -6.25 -1.65 -1.62
C PHE A 123 -7.27 -1.56 -0.48
N ASN A 124 -7.44 -2.68 0.22
CA ASN A 124 -8.27 -2.81 1.42
C ASN A 124 -7.39 -3.36 2.57
N ILE A 125 -7.70 -3.03 3.83
CA ILE A 125 -6.88 -3.44 4.99
C ILE A 125 -7.65 -4.33 5.97
N GLU A 126 -6.97 -5.36 6.47
CA GLU A 126 -7.58 -6.62 6.90
C GLU A 126 -7.06 -7.17 8.23
N PHE A 127 -7.60 -6.66 9.32
CA PHE A 127 -7.23 -7.01 10.70
C PHE A 127 -7.65 -8.42 11.18
N THR A 128 -7.69 -9.45 10.31
CA THR A 128 -8.66 -10.58 10.23
C THR A 128 -9.10 -11.34 11.50
N ARG A 129 -8.42 -11.18 12.64
CA ARG A 129 -8.64 -11.94 13.89
C ARG A 129 -9.76 -11.40 14.81
N CYS A 130 -10.48 -10.36 14.38
CA CYS A 130 -11.45 -9.66 15.23
C CYS A 130 -12.89 -10.17 15.09
N HIS A 131 -13.68 -10.10 16.17
CA HIS A 131 -15.08 -10.54 16.21
C HIS A 131 -16.03 -9.75 15.30
N LYS A 132 -15.68 -8.51 14.95
CA LYS A 132 -16.43 -7.69 13.97
C LYS A 132 -15.51 -7.33 12.80
N ARG A 133 -16.02 -7.50 11.57
CA ARG A 133 -15.37 -7.02 10.34
C ARG A 133 -15.14 -5.50 10.43
N THR A 134 -13.87 -5.09 10.49
CA THR A 134 -13.45 -3.71 10.82
C THR A 134 -12.29 -3.28 9.91
N GLY A 135 -12.50 -3.32 8.59
CA GLY A 135 -11.50 -2.91 7.60
C GLY A 135 -11.79 -1.52 7.04
N PHE A 136 -10.85 -1.00 6.26
CA PHE A 136 -11.07 0.15 5.36
C PHE A 136 -10.66 -0.22 3.94
N SER A 137 -11.10 0.60 2.98
CA SER A 137 -10.75 0.51 1.56
C SER A 137 -10.29 1.88 1.09
N THR A 138 -9.36 1.92 0.14
CA THR A 138 -8.97 3.14 -0.56
C THR A 138 -9.64 3.26 -1.93
N SER A 139 -10.72 2.51 -2.20
CA SER A 139 -11.40 2.54 -3.50
C SER A 139 -11.96 3.93 -3.85
N PRO A 140 -12.17 4.27 -5.14
CA PRO A 140 -12.79 5.53 -5.55
C PRO A 140 -14.21 5.75 -5.01
N GLU A 141 -14.89 4.69 -4.58
CA GLU A 141 -16.24 4.74 -3.97
C GLU A 141 -16.19 4.84 -2.44
N SER A 142 -15.01 4.72 -1.84
CA SER A 142 -14.80 4.79 -0.39
C SER A 142 -14.50 6.21 0.10
N PRO A 143 -14.71 6.52 1.39
CA PRO A 143 -14.27 7.77 1.99
C PRO A 143 -12.76 8.01 1.84
N TYR A 144 -12.35 9.28 1.80
CA TYR A 144 -10.96 9.69 1.55
C TYR A 144 -9.95 9.04 2.52
N THR A 145 -8.81 8.63 1.96
CA THR A 145 -7.58 8.27 2.69
C THR A 145 -6.41 9.00 2.04
N HIS A 146 -5.32 9.25 2.78
CA HIS A 146 -4.15 9.98 2.24
C HIS A 146 -3.49 9.24 1.05
N TRP A 147 -3.56 7.91 1.04
CA TRP A 147 -3.09 7.04 -0.05
C TRP A 147 -3.83 7.23 -1.38
N LYS A 148 -5.09 7.70 -1.36
CA LYS A 148 -5.93 7.87 -2.55
C LYS A 148 -5.94 6.56 -3.38
N GLN A 149 -5.60 6.63 -4.67
CA GLN A 149 -5.48 5.51 -5.59
C GLN A 149 -4.23 5.71 -6.47
N THR A 150 -3.66 4.62 -6.99
CA THR A 150 -2.62 4.68 -8.02
C THR A 150 -3.26 4.60 -9.40
N VAL A 151 -2.84 5.47 -10.32
CA VAL A 151 -3.40 5.55 -11.69
C VAL A 151 -2.32 5.19 -12.70
N PHE A 152 -2.57 4.12 -13.46
CA PHE A 152 -1.71 3.65 -14.54
C PHE A 152 -2.34 4.07 -15.88
N TYR A 153 -1.86 5.17 -16.44
CA TYR A 153 -2.31 5.66 -17.75
C TYR A 153 -1.88 4.72 -18.87
N LEU A 154 -2.81 4.44 -19.79
CA LEU A 154 -2.51 3.75 -21.04
C LEU A 154 -1.92 4.77 -22.03
N ASP A 155 -0.96 4.36 -22.86
CA ASP A 155 -0.44 5.22 -23.95
C ASP A 155 -1.56 5.60 -24.95
N ASP A 156 -2.48 4.66 -25.16
CA ASP A 156 -3.60 4.72 -26.11
C ASP A 156 -4.90 4.36 -25.35
N TYR A 157 -6.01 5.02 -25.66
CA TYR A 157 -7.29 4.75 -24.99
C TYR A 157 -8.04 3.57 -25.60
N LEU A 158 -8.76 2.80 -24.77
CA LEU A 158 -9.71 1.79 -25.25
C LEU A 158 -11.07 2.44 -25.52
N THR A 159 -11.68 2.14 -26.67
CA THR A 159 -13.08 2.50 -26.95
C THR A 159 -13.97 1.30 -26.66
N VAL A 160 -14.81 1.39 -25.61
CA VAL A 160 -15.48 0.21 -25.02
C VAL A 160 -17.00 0.33 -24.99
N LYS A 161 -17.68 -0.81 -24.98
CA LYS A 161 -19.14 -0.93 -24.84
C LYS A 161 -19.52 -1.80 -23.64
N THR A 162 -20.71 -1.51 -23.10
CA THR A 162 -21.30 -2.20 -21.95
C THR A 162 -21.37 -3.72 -22.18
N GLY A 163 -20.81 -4.50 -21.25
CA GLY A 163 -20.78 -5.96 -21.31
C GLY A 163 -19.55 -6.55 -21.99
N GLU A 164 -18.68 -5.76 -22.60
CA GLU A 164 -17.36 -6.21 -23.08
C GLU A 164 -16.41 -6.44 -21.89
N GLU A 165 -15.36 -7.24 -22.07
CA GLU A 165 -14.45 -7.66 -21.00
C GLU A 165 -12.99 -7.39 -21.40
N ILE A 166 -12.23 -6.81 -20.47
CA ILE A 166 -10.80 -6.50 -20.61
C ILE A 166 -10.03 -7.50 -19.77
N PHE A 167 -9.17 -8.30 -20.41
CA PHE A 167 -8.33 -9.28 -19.76
C PHE A 167 -6.89 -8.76 -19.63
N GLY A 168 -6.11 -9.36 -18.75
CA GLY A 168 -4.70 -8.99 -18.62
C GLY A 168 -3.98 -9.62 -17.43
N THR A 169 -2.73 -9.20 -17.24
CA THR A 169 -1.90 -9.54 -16.10
C THR A 169 -1.28 -8.28 -15.51
N ILE A 170 -1.28 -8.17 -14.18
CA ILE A 170 -0.48 -7.17 -13.46
C ILE A 170 0.64 -7.89 -12.72
N SER A 171 1.88 -7.48 -12.99
CA SER A 171 3.08 -7.95 -12.32
C SER A 171 3.70 -6.81 -11.51
N MET A 172 4.23 -7.13 -10.32
CA MET A 172 4.91 -6.18 -9.44
C MET A 172 6.19 -6.81 -8.87
N LYS A 173 7.28 -6.04 -8.83
CA LYS A 173 8.56 -6.43 -8.21
C LYS A 173 9.31 -5.21 -7.64
N PRO A 174 10.15 -5.37 -6.60
CA PRO A 174 11.10 -4.35 -6.20
C PRO A 174 12.10 -4.05 -7.32
N ASN A 175 12.48 -2.78 -7.52
CA ASN A 175 13.48 -2.43 -8.52
C ASN A 175 14.89 -2.88 -8.11
N VAL A 176 15.69 -3.29 -9.10
CA VAL A 176 17.05 -3.83 -8.90
C VAL A 176 18.06 -2.77 -8.42
N LYS A 177 17.83 -1.48 -8.67
CA LYS A 177 18.73 -0.38 -8.26
C LYS A 177 18.36 0.24 -6.90
N ASN A 178 17.06 0.36 -6.64
CA ASN A 178 16.53 0.80 -5.35
C ASN A 178 15.38 -0.13 -4.97
N ASN A 179 15.57 -0.97 -3.95
CA ASN A 179 14.56 -1.91 -3.47
C ASN A 179 13.38 -1.24 -2.73
N ARG A 180 13.34 0.09 -2.66
CA ARG A 180 12.15 0.89 -2.28
C ARG A 180 11.30 1.33 -3.48
N ASP A 181 11.87 1.39 -4.69
CA ASP A 181 11.13 1.64 -5.93
C ASP A 181 10.40 0.36 -6.35
N LEU A 182 9.26 0.49 -7.01
CA LEU A 182 8.50 -0.64 -7.55
C LEU A 182 8.46 -0.57 -9.08
N ASP A 183 8.88 -1.66 -9.73
CA ASP A 183 8.64 -1.90 -11.15
C ASP A 183 7.32 -2.67 -11.31
N PHE A 184 6.45 -2.17 -12.19
CA PHE A 184 5.22 -2.83 -12.60
C PHE A 184 5.26 -3.17 -14.09
N THR A 185 4.70 -4.31 -14.47
CA THR A 185 4.40 -4.66 -15.85
C THR A 185 2.92 -4.98 -15.94
N ILE A 186 2.19 -4.31 -16.83
CA ILE A 186 0.76 -4.56 -17.06
C ILE A 186 0.58 -4.98 -18.51
N ASP A 187 0.04 -6.18 -18.70
CA ASP A 187 -0.39 -6.70 -19.99
C ASP A 187 -1.91 -6.55 -20.09
N ILE A 188 -2.41 -6.12 -21.24
CA ILE A 188 -3.84 -5.97 -21.54
C ILE A 188 -4.13 -6.70 -22.85
N ASP A 189 -5.16 -7.55 -22.85
CA ASP A 189 -5.82 -8.05 -24.06
C ASP A 189 -7.31 -7.66 -24.03
N PHE A 190 -7.73 -6.91 -25.05
CA PHE A 190 -9.09 -6.43 -25.23
C PHE A 190 -9.52 -6.57 -26.69
N LYS A 191 -10.70 -7.14 -26.92
CA LYS A 191 -11.28 -7.31 -28.25
C LYS A 191 -12.77 -6.93 -28.22
N GLY A 192 -13.02 -5.62 -28.33
CA GLY A 192 -14.36 -5.03 -28.36
C GLY A 192 -14.85 -4.76 -29.79
N GLN A 193 -16.11 -4.37 -29.92
CA GLN A 193 -16.76 -4.11 -31.23
C GLN A 193 -16.23 -2.87 -31.96
N LEU A 194 -15.46 -2.02 -31.27
CA LEU A 194 -14.97 -0.72 -31.78
C LEU A 194 -13.44 -0.56 -31.67
N CYS A 195 -12.76 -1.49 -31.00
CA CYS A 195 -11.34 -1.39 -30.67
C CYS A 195 -10.81 -2.78 -30.28
N GLU A 196 -9.65 -3.15 -30.83
CA GLU A 196 -8.84 -4.26 -30.32
C GLU A 196 -7.49 -3.71 -29.84
N MET A 197 -6.99 -4.24 -28.72
CA MET A 197 -5.67 -3.92 -28.17
C MET A 197 -5.08 -5.17 -27.51
N SER A 198 -3.84 -5.51 -27.88
CA SER A 198 -3.00 -6.43 -27.12
C SER A 198 -1.67 -5.72 -26.87
N LYS A 199 -1.41 -5.31 -25.63
CA LYS A 199 -0.30 -4.40 -25.29
C LYS A 199 0.25 -4.65 -23.90
N THR A 200 1.58 -4.61 -23.78
CA THR A 200 2.32 -4.63 -22.52
C THR A 200 2.89 -3.24 -22.25
N SER A 201 2.72 -2.73 -21.04
CA SER A 201 3.26 -1.45 -20.57
C SER A 201 4.07 -1.64 -19.28
N GLU A 202 5.26 -1.03 -19.21
CA GLU A 202 6.09 -1.01 -18.01
C GLU A 202 5.98 0.34 -17.29
N TYR A 203 5.90 0.31 -15.96
CA TYR A 203 5.80 1.50 -15.12
C TYR A 203 6.78 1.41 -13.94
N ARG A 204 7.23 2.56 -13.42
CA ARG A 204 8.08 2.62 -12.22
C ARG A 204 7.55 3.66 -11.23
N MET A 205 7.29 3.22 -10.00
CA MET A 205 7.02 4.08 -8.85
C MET A 205 8.32 4.31 -8.07
N ARG A 206 8.66 5.57 -7.84
CA ARG A 206 9.91 6.09 -7.25
C ARG A 206 9.70 7.52 -6.74
#